data_AF-A0A1T4QUD0-F1
#
_entry.id   AF-A0A1T4QUD0-F1
#
_cell.length_a   1.000
_cell.length_b   1.000
_cell.length_c   1.000
_cell.angle_alpha   90.00
_cell.angle_beta   90.00
_cell.angle_gamma   90.00
#
_symmetry.space_group_name_H-M   'P 1'
#
loop_
_entity.id
_entity.type
_entity.pdbx_description
1 polymer ?
#
loop_
_entity_poly.entity_id
_entity_poly.type
_entity_poly.pdbx_seq_one_letter_code
_entity_poly.pdbx_strand_id
1 'polypeptide(L)'
;MTTLVYLSGYSPQLLEQVQQLIETKKLGEYLTKKYPEKHNITTEKALYNYTIDLQRKNIKKSPAISKVGYDKNIHTIHNALGLHTFVSRIQGSKLKAKHEIRIAQVFRTAPLEFLRMIVIHELATLTD
;
A
#
# COMPACT_ATOMS: atom_id res chain seq x y z
N MET A 1 17.36 -11.60 19.19
CA MET A 1 17.42 -11.15 17.79
C MET A 1 16.01 -11.09 17.24
N THR A 2 15.63 -10.00 16.59
CA THR A 2 14.30 -9.88 15.97
C THR A 2 14.32 -10.67 14.66
N THR A 3 13.51 -11.72 14.55
CA THR A 3 13.42 -12.49 13.30
C THR A 3 12.75 -11.63 12.22
N LEU A 4 13.49 -11.34 11.14
CA LEU A 4 12.99 -10.56 9.99
C LEU A 4 12.20 -11.46 9.03
N VAL A 5 11.06 -11.98 9.49
CA VAL A 5 10.25 -12.99 8.76
C VAL A 5 9.96 -12.56 7.32
N TYR A 6 9.55 -11.29 7.11
CA TYR A 6 9.22 -10.73 5.79
C TYR A 6 10.43 -10.49 4.88
N LEU A 7 11.65 -10.52 5.41
CA LEU A 7 12.88 -10.31 4.64
C LEU A 7 13.70 -11.60 4.47
N SER A 8 13.23 -12.72 5.00
CA SER A 8 13.95 -14.00 5.01
C SER A 8 14.39 -14.52 3.63
N GLY A 9 13.72 -14.09 2.55
CA GLY A 9 14.09 -14.44 1.18
C GLY A 9 15.21 -13.59 0.55
N TYR A 10 15.72 -12.58 1.26
CA TYR A 10 16.79 -11.71 0.75
C TYR A 10 18.18 -12.22 1.17
N SER A 11 19.22 -11.76 0.46
CA SER A 11 20.62 -12.17 0.72
C SER A 11 21.03 -11.89 2.18
N PRO A 12 21.91 -12.73 2.79
CA PRO A 12 22.38 -12.54 4.15
C PRO A 12 23.00 -11.16 4.40
N GLN A 13 23.73 -10.62 3.42
CA GLN A 13 24.37 -9.30 3.48
C GLN A 13 23.36 -8.17 3.68
N LEU A 14 22.23 -8.22 2.96
CA LEU A 14 21.16 -7.23 3.12
C LEU A 14 20.46 -7.38 4.48
N LEU A 15 20.21 -8.62 4.91
CA LEU A 15 19.61 -8.89 6.21
C LEU A 15 20.46 -8.34 7.36
N GLU A 16 21.78 -8.51 7.29
CA GLU A 16 22.72 -7.98 8.28
C GLU A 16 22.68 -6.45 8.33
N GLN A 17 22.68 -5.77 7.19
CA GLN A 17 22.56 -4.30 7.12
C GLN A 17 21.24 -3.81 7.75
N VAL A 18 20.13 -4.46 7.45
CA VAL A 18 18.82 -4.11 8.01
C VAL A 18 18.82 -4.33 9.52
N GLN A 19 19.36 -5.47 9.97
CA GLN A 19 19.45 -5.81 11.38
C GLN A 19 20.27 -4.78 12.16
N GLN A 20 21.43 -4.40 11.63
CA GLN A 20 22.28 -3.37 12.23
C GLN A 20 21.56 -2.01 12.35
N LEU A 21 20.82 -1.59 11.32
CA LEU A 21 20.05 -0.35 11.34
C LEU A 21 18.93 -0.38 12.39
N ILE A 22 18.29 -1.54 12.60
CA ILE A 22 17.26 -1.73 13.62
C ILE A 22 17.89 -1.68 15.02
N GLU A 23 18.96 -2.44 15.26
CA GLU A 23 19.63 -2.54 16.56
C GLU A 23 20.21 -1.20 17.01
N THR A 24 20.78 -0.45 16.06
CA THR A 24 21.33 0.89 16.33
C THR A 24 20.28 2.00 16.36
N LYS A 25 18.99 1.68 16.13
CA LYS A 25 17.88 2.65 16.01
C LYS A 25 18.08 3.70 14.91
N LYS A 26 18.91 3.42 13.90
CA LYS A 26 19.23 4.31 12.78
C LYS A 26 18.38 4.09 11.53
N LEU A 27 17.50 3.08 11.52
CA LEU A 27 16.66 2.79 10.36
C LEU A 27 15.79 3.98 9.95
N GLY A 28 15.18 4.68 10.92
CA GLY A 28 14.36 5.87 10.65
C GLY A 28 15.15 6.97 9.97
N GLU A 29 16.32 7.32 10.52
CA GLU A 29 17.23 8.32 9.95
C GLU A 29 17.68 7.96 8.53
N TYR A 30 18.04 6.69 8.32
CA TYR A 30 18.41 6.18 7.00
C TYR A 30 17.28 6.37 5.98
N LEU A 31 16.05 6.00 6.35
CA LEU A 31 14.88 6.13 5.48
C LEU A 31 14.54 7.60 5.21
N THR A 32 14.58 8.47 6.22
CA THR A 32 14.33 9.91 6.05
C THR A 32 15.38 10.57 5.16
N LYS A 33 16.66 10.16 5.28
CA LYS A 33 17.72 10.65 4.40
C LYS A 33 17.54 10.17 2.96
N LYS A 34 17.12 8.92 2.77
CA LYS A 34 16.93 8.32 1.43
C LYS A 34 15.66 8.83 0.74
N TYR A 35 14.61 9.07 1.50
CA TYR A 35 13.30 9.51 1.03
C TYR A 35 12.85 10.77 1.81
N PRO A 36 13.45 11.94 1.53
CA PRO A 36 13.22 13.15 2.32
C PRO A 36 11.87 13.82 2.05
N GLU A 37 11.33 13.64 0.84
CA GLU A 37 10.13 14.34 0.40
C GLU A 37 8.86 13.49 0.54
N LYS A 38 7.79 14.14 0.98
CA LYS A 38 6.44 13.57 0.99
C LYS A 38 5.76 13.86 -0.33
N HIS A 39 4.85 12.98 -0.74
CA HIS A 39 4.01 13.26 -1.91
C HIS A 39 2.87 14.23 -1.59
N ASN A 40 2.27 14.82 -2.64
CA ASN A 40 1.12 15.73 -2.51
C ASN A 40 -0.25 15.05 -2.69
N ILE A 41 -0.30 13.72 -2.78
CA ILE A 41 -1.53 12.93 -2.93
C ILE A 41 -2.20 12.78 -1.56
N THR A 42 -2.96 13.78 -1.13
CA THR A 42 -3.53 13.80 0.24
C THR A 42 -5.06 13.71 0.27
N THR A 43 -5.73 13.80 -0.88
CA THR A 43 -7.19 13.69 -0.98
C THR A 43 -7.60 12.36 -1.56
N GLU A 44 -8.80 11.87 -1.23
CA GLU A 44 -9.32 10.62 -1.82
C GLU A 44 -9.41 10.71 -3.35
N LYS A 45 -9.78 11.88 -3.89
CA LYS A 45 -9.82 12.12 -5.34
C LYS A 45 -8.42 11.98 -5.98
N ALA A 46 -7.41 12.58 -5.36
CA ALA A 46 -6.04 12.47 -5.86
C ALA A 46 -5.53 11.03 -5.78
N LEU A 47 -5.81 10.34 -4.67
CA LEU A 47 -5.42 8.95 -4.48
C LEU A 47 -6.10 8.03 -5.51
N TYR A 48 -7.41 8.22 -5.73
CA TYR A 48 -8.15 7.49 -6.75
C TYR A 48 -7.53 7.67 -8.14
N ASN A 49 -7.30 8.91 -8.56
CA ASN A 49 -6.70 9.21 -9.86
C ASN A 49 -5.31 8.56 -9.99
N TYR A 50 -4.48 8.69 -8.96
CA TYR A 50 -3.16 8.08 -8.92
C TYR A 50 -3.21 6.55 -9.08
N THR A 51 -4.13 5.88 -8.37
CA THR A 51 -4.32 4.43 -8.46
C THR A 51 -4.80 4.01 -9.85
N ILE A 52 -5.77 4.71 -10.45
CA ILE A 52 -6.25 4.42 -11.81
C ILE A 52 -5.13 4.60 -12.84
N ASP A 53 -4.31 5.64 -12.70
CA ASP A 53 -3.18 5.85 -13.60
C ASP A 53 -2.13 4.74 -13.48
N LEU A 54 -1.86 4.24 -12.27
CA LEU A 54 -0.98 3.08 -12.06
C LEU A 54 -1.59 1.79 -12.62
N GLN A 55 -2.89 1.57 -12.42
CA GLN A 55 -3.61 0.43 -12.98
C GLN A 55 -3.47 0.41 -14.50
N ARG A 56 -3.76 1.52 -15.18
CA ARG A 56 -3.66 1.66 -16.64
C ARG A 56 -2.24 1.40 -17.16
N LYS A 57 -1.22 1.86 -16.44
CA LYS A 57 0.18 1.72 -16.84
C LYS A 57 0.71 0.29 -16.70
N ASN A 58 0.29 -0.43 -15.66
CA ASN A 58 0.93 -1.69 -15.27
C ASN A 58 0.04 -2.93 -15.45
N ILE A 59 -1.29 -2.77 -15.50
CA ILE A 59 -2.24 -3.90 -15.49
C ILE A 59 -3.18 -3.81 -16.68
N LYS A 60 -3.01 -4.73 -17.65
CA LYS A 60 -3.79 -4.76 -18.89
C LYS A 60 -5.24 -5.25 -18.71
N LYS A 61 -5.50 -6.07 -17.69
CA LYS A 61 -6.82 -6.62 -17.38
C LYS A 61 -7.03 -6.60 -15.87
N SER A 62 -7.90 -5.73 -15.40
CA SER A 62 -8.32 -5.71 -14.00
C SER A 62 -9.74 -5.18 -13.89
N PRO A 63 -10.48 -5.56 -12.83
CA PRO A 63 -11.81 -5.05 -12.58
C PRO A 63 -11.82 -3.54 -12.33
N ALA A 64 -12.97 -2.91 -12.59
CA ALA A 64 -13.15 -1.48 -12.35
C ALA A 64 -13.14 -1.16 -10.85
N ILE A 65 -12.22 -0.29 -10.44
CA ILE A 65 -12.11 0.16 -9.05
C ILE A 65 -13.18 1.22 -8.79
N SER A 66 -14.05 0.93 -7.84
CA SER A 66 -15.19 1.76 -7.47
C SER A 66 -14.82 2.85 -6.46
N LYS A 67 -13.83 2.59 -5.61
CA LYS A 67 -13.36 3.52 -4.59
C LYS A 67 -11.92 3.24 -4.20
N VAL A 68 -11.17 4.31 -3.94
CA VAL A 68 -9.87 4.24 -3.27
C VAL A 68 -9.87 5.29 -2.15
N GLY A 69 -9.45 4.92 -0.95
CA GLY A 69 -9.47 5.85 0.19
C GLY A 69 -8.40 5.55 1.24
N TYR A 70 -8.05 6.58 2.01
CA TYR A 70 -7.23 6.41 3.20
C TYR A 70 -8.07 5.91 4.36
N ASP A 71 -7.52 4.97 5.13
CA ASP A 71 -8.18 4.39 6.29
C ASP A 71 -7.28 4.42 7.52
N LYS A 72 -7.81 4.95 8.62
CA LYS A 72 -7.09 5.10 9.90
C LYS A 72 -7.02 3.79 10.67
N ASN A 73 -7.93 2.85 10.39
CA ASN A 73 -8.17 1.69 11.24
C ASN A 73 -7.70 0.37 10.60
N ILE A 74 -7.37 0.34 9.30
CA ILE A 74 -6.98 -0.95 8.66
C ILE A 74 -5.75 -1.60 9.29
N HIS A 75 -4.78 -0.81 9.75
CA HIS A 75 -3.60 -1.35 10.42
C HIS A 75 -3.96 -1.94 11.78
N THR A 76 -4.80 -1.25 12.56
CA THR A 76 -5.22 -1.69 13.89
C THR A 76 -6.17 -2.88 13.86
N ILE A 77 -7.04 -2.95 12.86
CA ILE A 77 -8.10 -3.98 12.77
C ILE A 77 -7.63 -5.21 11.99
N HIS A 78 -6.88 -5.02 10.90
CA HIS A 78 -6.53 -6.10 9.97
C HIS A 78 -5.03 -6.41 9.92
N ASN A 79 -4.20 -5.73 10.74
CA ASN A 79 -2.74 -5.81 10.70
C ASN A 79 -2.19 -5.59 9.26
N ALA A 80 -2.87 -4.74 8.48
CA ALA A 80 -2.63 -4.56 7.06
C ALA A 80 -2.25 -3.10 6.75
N LEU A 81 -1.42 -2.91 5.72
CA LEU A 81 -0.95 -1.59 5.25
C LEU A 81 -1.73 -1.08 4.03
N GLY A 82 -2.31 -2.01 3.28
CA GLY A 82 -3.33 -1.79 2.28
C GLY A 82 -4.33 -2.95 2.35
N LEU A 83 -5.52 -2.73 1.81
CA LEU A 83 -6.57 -3.74 1.78
C LEU A 83 -7.46 -3.55 0.56
N HIS A 84 -7.48 -4.53 -0.31
CA HIS A 84 -8.52 -4.69 -1.33
C HIS A 84 -9.73 -5.44 -0.74
N THR A 85 -10.92 -4.87 -0.92
CA THR A 85 -12.20 -5.46 -0.44
C THR A 85 -13.26 -5.47 -1.55
N PHE A 86 -14.17 -6.42 -1.43
CA PHE A 86 -15.37 -6.53 -2.26
C PHE A 86 -16.59 -6.10 -1.45
N VAL A 87 -17.25 -5.02 -1.88
CA VAL A 87 -18.52 -4.60 -1.29
C VAL A 87 -19.64 -5.00 -2.25
N SER A 88 -20.48 -5.95 -1.83
CA SER A 88 -21.68 -6.33 -2.55
C SER A 88 -22.82 -5.38 -2.21
N ARG A 89 -23.34 -4.65 -3.21
CA ARG A 89 -24.52 -3.78 -3.03
C ARG A 89 -25.63 -4.19 -3.98
N ILE A 90 -26.85 -4.23 -3.46
CA ILE A 90 -28.06 -4.52 -4.24
C ILE A 90 -28.40 -3.27 -5.07
N GLN A 91 -28.48 -3.42 -6.39
CA GLN A 91 -28.99 -2.40 -7.31
C GLN A 91 -30.12 -3.01 -8.13
N GLY A 92 -31.37 -2.67 -7.80
CA GLY A 92 -32.54 -3.35 -8.34
C GLY A 92 -32.61 -4.79 -7.83
N SER A 93 -32.83 -5.76 -8.71
CA SER A 93 -32.89 -7.19 -8.37
C SER A 93 -31.54 -7.92 -8.42
N LYS A 94 -30.43 -7.21 -8.68
CA LYS A 94 -29.09 -7.83 -8.86
C LYS A 94 -28.09 -7.30 -7.84
N LEU A 95 -27.25 -8.20 -7.33
CA LEU A 95 -26.04 -7.86 -6.57
C LEU A 95 -24.93 -7.44 -7.53
N LYS A 96 -24.33 -6.27 -7.29
CA LYS A 96 -23.10 -5.85 -7.96
C LYS A 96 -21.96 -5.80 -6.94
N ALA A 97 -20.88 -6.50 -7.24
CA ALA A 97 -19.62 -6.37 -6.53
C ALA A 97 -18.95 -5.04 -6.93
N LYS A 98 -18.51 -4.28 -5.94
CA LYS A 98 -17.68 -3.08 -6.11
C LYS A 98 -16.32 -3.33 -5.50
N HIS A 99 -15.27 -3.09 -6.28
CA HIS A 99 -13.89 -3.21 -5.83
C HIS A 99 -13.49 -1.92 -5.11
N GLU A 100 -13.12 -2.02 -3.85
CA GLU A 100 -12.60 -0.92 -3.05
C GLU A 100 -11.17 -1.19 -2.61
N ILE A 101 -10.31 -0.18 -2.70
CA ILE A 101 -8.95 -0.23 -2.15
C ILE A 101 -8.87 0.74 -0.97
N ARG A 102 -8.36 0.24 0.16
CA ARG A 102 -8.09 1.02 1.36
C ARG A 102 -6.60 1.06 1.61
N ILE A 103 -6.05 2.25 1.80
CA ILE A 103 -4.63 2.47 2.07
C ILE A 103 -4.47 3.03 3.48
N ALA A 104 -3.52 2.51 4.25
CA ALA A 104 -3.33 2.96 5.63
C ALA A 104 -3.02 4.46 5.67
N GLN A 105 -3.59 5.16 6.65
CA GLN A 105 -3.45 6.61 6.81
C GLN A 105 -1.98 7.08 6.84
N VAL A 106 -1.05 6.24 7.31
CA VAL A 106 0.40 6.55 7.33
C VAL A 106 0.95 6.92 5.95
N PHE A 107 0.43 6.30 4.88
CA PHE A 107 0.87 6.59 3.52
C PHE A 107 0.42 7.96 3.03
N ARG A 108 -0.56 8.62 3.66
CA ARG A 108 -0.99 9.97 3.25
C ARG A 108 0.13 11.01 3.36
N THR A 109 1.10 10.77 4.23
CA THR A 109 2.26 11.64 4.46
C THR A 109 3.59 10.93 4.23
N ALA A 110 3.59 9.84 3.47
CA ALA A 110 4.79 9.08 3.16
C ALA A 110 5.47 9.60 1.88
N PRO A 111 6.70 9.17 1.61
CA PRO A 111 7.32 9.32 0.30
C PRO A 111 6.50 8.67 -0.81
N LEU A 112 6.63 9.19 -2.02
CA LEU A 112 5.86 8.72 -3.18
C LEU A 112 6.11 7.24 -3.47
N GLU A 113 7.34 6.77 -3.28
CA GLU A 113 7.76 5.39 -3.51
C GLU A 113 7.01 4.42 -2.60
N PHE A 114 6.74 4.82 -1.36
CA PHE A 114 6.04 3.98 -0.40
C PHE A 114 4.55 3.90 -0.72
N LEU A 115 3.94 5.05 -1.08
CA LEU A 115 2.56 5.04 -1.58
C LEU A 115 2.45 4.19 -2.85
N ARG A 116 3.39 4.35 -3.79
CA ARG A 116 3.43 3.57 -5.03
C ARG A 116 3.52 2.09 -4.75
N MET A 117 4.44 1.67 -3.87
CA MET A 117 4.63 0.28 -3.49
C MET A 117 3.33 -0.33 -2.99
N ILE A 118 2.66 0.30 -2.02
CA ILE A 118 1.44 -0.28 -1.47
C ILE A 118 0.29 -0.27 -2.49
N VAL A 119 0.16 0.77 -3.31
CA VAL A 119 -0.88 0.81 -4.35
C VAL A 119 -0.66 -0.27 -5.40
N ILE A 120 0.58 -0.50 -5.84
CA ILE A 120 0.89 -1.58 -6.80
C ILE A 120 0.61 -2.95 -6.18
N HIS A 121 0.94 -3.15 -4.89
CA HIS A 121 0.61 -4.37 -4.17
C HIS A 121 -0.90 -4.65 -4.20
N GLU A 122 -1.73 -3.69 -3.80
CA GLU A 122 -3.19 -3.85 -3.82
C GLU A 122 -3.76 -3.99 -5.23
N LEU A 123 -3.12 -3.40 -6.23
CA LEU A 123 -3.53 -3.54 -7.63
C LEU A 123 -3.21 -4.95 -8.16
N ALA A 124 -2.08 -5.53 -7.76
CA ALA A 124 -1.66 -6.87 -8.18
C ALA A 124 -2.59 -7.96 -7.60
N THR A 125 -3.12 -7.76 -6.40
CA THR A 125 -4.08 -8.70 -5.79
C THR A 125 -5.47 -8.62 -6.43
N LEU A 126 -5.79 -7.63 -7.27
CA LEU A 126 -7.07 -7.56 -8.00
C LEU A 126 -7.20 -8.63 -9.09
N THR A 127 -6.09 -9.24 -9.51
CA THR A 127 -6.05 -10.24 -10.57
C THR A 127 -5.99 -11.67 -10.05
N ASP A 128 -5.79 -11.85 -8.75
CA ASP A 128 -5.86 -13.13 -8.06
C ASP A 128 -7.32 -13.48 -7.69
#